data_AF-A0AB33ABC5-F1
#
_entry.id   AF-A0AB33ABC5-F1
#
_cell.length_a   1.000
_cell.length_b   1.000
_cell.length_c   1.000
_cell.angle_alpha   90.00
_cell.angle_beta   90.00
_cell.angle_gamma   90.00
#
_symmetry.space_group_name_H-M   'P 1'
#
loop_
_entity.id
_entity.type
_entity.pdbx_description
1 polymer ?
#
loop_
_entity_poly.entity_id
_entity_poly.type
_entity_poly.pdbx_seq_one_letter_code
_entity_poly.pdbx_strand_id
1 'polypeptide(L)'
;MWAIDDFTAHNGATDIIAGSHLWGGRTPKEADRTPVVMAAGSCVFFLGTLWHGGGANQSDSARLALTAQYCEPWLRPQEAFTLSMTRDTVRAVSEDIRRMLGYSIHPPFIGQVDGMHPKRLLEPGPHPI
;
A
#
# COMPACT_ATOMS: atom_id res chain seq x y z
N MET A 1 2.86 -4.49 -4.96
CA MET A 1 4.03 -5.11 -4.29
C MET A 1 5.21 -5.05 -5.24
N TRP A 2 6.33 -4.51 -4.78
CA TRP A 2 7.56 -4.34 -5.55
C TRP A 2 8.56 -5.43 -5.21
N ALA A 3 9.18 -6.01 -6.23
CA ALA A 3 10.31 -6.92 -6.08
C ALA A 3 11.58 -6.10 -5.85
N ILE A 4 12.20 -6.19 -4.67
CA ILE A 4 13.53 -5.61 -4.45
C ILE A 4 14.59 -6.60 -4.94
N ASP A 5 14.41 -7.88 -4.60
CA ASP A 5 15.14 -9.01 -5.20
C ASP A 5 14.28 -9.70 -6.26
N ASP A 6 14.89 -10.60 -7.04
CA ASP A 6 14.17 -11.49 -7.95
C ASP A 6 13.17 -12.36 -7.18
N PHE A 7 11.95 -12.47 -7.69
CA PHE A 7 10.94 -13.39 -7.20
C PHE A 7 10.93 -14.61 -8.11
N THR A 8 11.24 -15.76 -7.53
CA THR A 8 11.19 -17.07 -8.19
C THR A 8 10.28 -18.00 -7.40
N ALA A 9 9.79 -19.07 -8.03
CA ALA A 9 9.01 -20.07 -7.32
C ALA A 9 9.79 -20.70 -6.14
N HIS A 10 11.12 -20.83 -6.27
CA HIS A 10 11.96 -21.47 -5.26
C HIS A 10 12.27 -20.56 -4.05
N ASN A 11 12.50 -19.27 -4.27
CA ASN A 11 12.78 -18.32 -3.18
C ASN A 11 11.51 -17.69 -2.56
N GLY A 12 10.36 -18.30 -2.80
CA GLY A 12 9.10 -17.95 -2.15
C GLY A 12 8.45 -16.69 -2.72
N ALA A 13 8.40 -16.55 -4.04
CA ALA A 13 7.55 -15.55 -4.71
C ALA A 13 6.14 -15.53 -4.11
N THR A 14 5.49 -14.36 -4.15
CA THR A 14 4.10 -14.24 -3.69
C THR A 14 3.20 -15.13 -4.54
N ASP A 15 2.42 -15.99 -3.89
CA ASP A 15 1.40 -16.81 -4.53
C ASP A 15 0.10 -16.04 -4.62
N ILE A 16 -0.56 -16.17 -5.76
CA ILE A 16 -1.91 -15.66 -5.98
C ILE A 16 -2.81 -16.78 -6.46
N ILE A 17 -4.12 -16.56 -6.34
CA ILE A 17 -5.11 -17.36 -7.06
C ILE A 17 -5.83 -16.44 -8.04
N ALA A 18 -5.51 -16.54 -9.32
CA ALA A 18 -6.07 -15.70 -10.37
C ALA A 18 -7.60 -15.77 -10.40
N GLY A 19 -8.24 -14.60 -10.51
CA GLY A 19 -9.72 -14.47 -10.54
C GLY A 19 -10.42 -14.66 -9.20
N SER A 20 -9.70 -14.98 -8.12
CA SER A 20 -10.32 -15.28 -6.83
C SER A 20 -10.97 -14.09 -6.12
N HIS A 21 -10.66 -12.86 -6.55
CA HIS A 21 -11.33 -11.62 -6.12
C HIS A 21 -12.83 -11.56 -6.50
N LEU A 22 -13.27 -12.42 -7.41
CA LEU A 22 -14.67 -12.58 -7.83
C LEU A 22 -15.38 -13.71 -7.08
N TRP A 23 -14.67 -14.45 -6.23
CA TRP A 23 -15.26 -15.57 -5.50
C TRP A 23 -16.15 -15.06 -4.37
N GLY A 24 -17.27 -15.72 -4.15
CA GLY A 24 -18.07 -15.58 -2.93
C GLY A 24 -17.49 -16.45 -1.82
N GLY A 25 -18.30 -17.34 -1.25
CA GLY A 25 -17.90 -18.23 -0.15
C GLY A 25 -16.97 -19.41 -0.52
N ARG A 26 -16.30 -19.38 -1.67
CA ARG A 26 -15.39 -20.47 -2.07
C ARG A 26 -14.10 -20.42 -1.26
N THR A 27 -13.68 -21.55 -0.72
CA THR A 27 -12.38 -21.70 -0.05
C THR A 27 -11.27 -22.10 -1.05
N PRO A 28 -10.06 -21.50 -0.95
CA PRO A 28 -8.88 -21.90 -1.73
C PRO A 28 -8.45 -23.35 -1.54
N LYS A 29 -7.87 -23.94 -2.59
CA LYS A 29 -7.08 -25.19 -2.53
C LYS A 29 -5.63 -24.89 -2.90
N GLU A 30 -4.71 -25.76 -2.48
CA GLU A 30 -3.28 -25.60 -2.81
C GLU A 30 -3.03 -25.54 -4.31
N ALA A 31 -3.70 -26.41 -5.08
CA ALA A 31 -3.58 -26.47 -6.54
C ALA A 31 -4.11 -25.21 -7.28
N ASP A 32 -4.82 -24.31 -6.58
CA ASP A 32 -5.28 -23.06 -7.16
C ASP A 32 -4.16 -21.98 -7.23
N ARG A 33 -3.07 -22.18 -6.47
CA ARG A 33 -2.01 -21.18 -6.29
C ARG A 33 -1.06 -21.14 -7.46
N THR A 34 -0.68 -19.92 -7.84
CA THR A 34 0.35 -19.66 -8.85
C THR A 34 1.33 -18.61 -8.31
N PRO A 35 2.65 -18.87 -8.34
CA PRO A 35 3.65 -17.90 -7.92
C PRO A 35 3.77 -16.77 -8.95
N VAL A 36 3.84 -15.53 -8.45
CA VAL A 36 4.14 -14.34 -9.26
C VAL A 36 5.66 -14.21 -9.38
N VAL A 37 6.23 -14.93 -10.36
CA VAL A 37 7.64 -14.86 -10.71
C VAL A 37 7.91 -13.57 -11.48
N MET A 38 8.84 -12.75 -10.98
CA MET A 38 9.18 -11.47 -11.59
C MET A 38 10.60 -11.04 -11.21
N ALA A 39 11.28 -10.32 -12.10
CA ALA A 39 12.62 -9.81 -11.84
C ALA A 39 12.63 -8.66 -10.82
N ALA A 40 13.76 -8.45 -10.15
CA ALA A 40 14.03 -7.29 -9.31
C ALA A 40 13.64 -5.98 -10.03
N GLY A 41 12.99 -5.07 -9.32
CA GLY A 41 12.44 -3.83 -9.88
C GLY A 41 11.05 -3.97 -10.51
N SER A 42 10.52 -5.18 -10.70
CA SER A 42 9.15 -5.39 -11.17
C SER A 42 8.12 -5.09 -10.07
N CYS A 43 6.90 -4.75 -10.46
CA CYS A 43 5.79 -4.54 -9.54
C CYS A 43 4.54 -5.30 -9.99
N VAL A 44 3.83 -5.88 -9.02
CA VAL A 44 2.50 -6.48 -9.21
C VAL A 44 1.45 -5.72 -8.41
N PHE A 45 0.31 -5.46 -9.04
CA PHE A 45 -0.88 -4.87 -8.43
C PHE A 45 -2.00 -5.89 -8.38
N PHE A 46 -2.71 -5.96 -7.26
CA PHE A 46 -3.89 -6.81 -7.12
C PHE A 46 -4.85 -6.21 -6.08
N LEU A 47 -6.13 -6.58 -6.19
CA LEU A 47 -7.18 -6.14 -5.29
C LEU A 47 -7.06 -6.86 -3.93
N GLY A 48 -7.44 -6.18 -2.84
CA GLY A 48 -7.41 -6.76 -1.49
C GLY A 48 -8.31 -7.98 -1.28
N THR A 49 -9.28 -8.21 -2.18
CA THR A 49 -10.14 -9.40 -2.19
C THR A 49 -9.55 -10.61 -2.93
N LEU A 50 -8.42 -10.44 -3.63
CA LEU A 50 -7.71 -11.56 -4.26
C LEU A 50 -7.09 -12.42 -3.18
N TRP A 51 -7.31 -13.73 -3.20
CA TRP A 51 -6.55 -14.65 -2.37
C TRP A 51 -5.09 -14.65 -2.78
N HIS A 52 -4.21 -14.42 -1.80
CA HIS A 52 -2.77 -14.34 -1.98
C HIS A 52 -2.05 -14.73 -0.69
N GLY A 53 -0.76 -15.04 -0.80
CA GLY A 53 0.10 -15.35 0.33
C GLY A 53 1.57 -15.34 -0.07
N GLY A 54 2.48 -15.28 0.90
CA GLY A 54 3.89 -15.49 0.62
C GLY A 54 4.15 -16.96 0.31
N GLY A 55 4.83 -17.26 -0.81
CA GLY A 55 5.30 -18.60 -1.09
C GLY A 55 6.39 -19.04 -0.12
N ALA A 56 6.55 -20.35 0.05
CA ALA A 56 7.61 -20.89 0.90
C ALA A 56 8.99 -20.59 0.28
N ASN A 57 9.85 -19.90 1.02
CA ASN A 57 11.24 -19.69 0.61
C ASN A 57 12.07 -20.93 0.96
N GLN A 58 12.52 -21.64 -0.07
CA GLN A 58 13.32 -22.86 0.04
C GLN A 58 14.80 -22.62 -0.31
N SER A 59 15.18 -21.37 -0.57
CA SER A 59 16.56 -20.98 -0.85
C SER A 59 17.34 -20.70 0.43
N ASP A 60 18.66 -20.56 0.30
CA ASP A 60 19.57 -20.27 1.41
C ASP A 60 19.66 -18.78 1.77
N SER A 61 18.83 -17.92 1.17
CA SER A 61 18.86 -16.47 1.35
C SER A 61 17.47 -15.87 1.57
N ALA A 62 17.40 -14.75 2.30
CA ALA A 62 16.18 -13.97 2.40
C ALA A 62 15.79 -13.36 1.03
N ARG A 63 14.50 -13.08 0.85
CA ARG A 63 13.95 -12.38 -0.32
C ARG A 63 13.23 -11.12 0.16
N LEU A 64 13.65 -9.96 -0.33
CA LEU A 64 13.09 -8.67 0.06
C LEU A 64 12.00 -8.21 -0.91
N ALA A 65 10.88 -7.77 -0.34
CA ALA A 65 9.75 -7.21 -1.04
C ALA A 65 9.31 -5.91 -0.35
N LEU A 66 8.79 -4.97 -1.15
CA LEU A 66 8.13 -3.77 -0.64
C LEU A 66 6.63 -3.82 -0.92
N THR A 67 5.80 -3.63 0.10
CA THR A 67 4.35 -3.53 -0.07
C THR A 67 3.89 -2.11 0.17
N ALA A 68 3.22 -1.53 -0.83
CA ALA A 68 2.42 -0.32 -0.67
C ALA A 68 0.95 -0.73 -0.71
N GLN A 69 0.19 -0.33 0.30
CA GLN A 69 -1.24 -0.58 0.39
C GLN A 69 -1.99 0.73 0.22
N TYR A 70 -3.08 0.67 -0.54
CA TYR A 70 -3.98 1.79 -0.78
C TYR A 70 -5.35 1.44 -0.24
N CYS A 71 -6.01 2.43 0.35
CA CYS A 71 -7.40 2.34 0.73
C CYS A 71 -8.14 3.57 0.23
N GLU A 72 -9.47 3.49 0.20
CA GLU A 72 -10.30 4.66 -0.07
C GLU A 72 -9.99 5.78 0.94
N PRO A 73 -10.11 7.06 0.54
CA PRO A 73 -9.66 8.20 1.35
C PRO A 73 -10.48 8.43 2.63
N TRP A 74 -11.61 7.75 2.77
CA TRP A 74 -12.42 7.73 4.00
C TRP A 74 -12.09 6.58 4.96
N LEU A 75 -11.20 5.67 4.55
CA LEU A 75 -10.73 4.59 5.40
C LEU A 75 -9.45 5.00 6.12
N ARG A 76 -9.25 4.43 7.30
CA ARG A 76 -8.01 4.61 8.06
C ARG A 76 -6.90 3.77 7.39
N PRO A 77 -5.75 4.36 7.02
CA PRO A 77 -4.61 3.60 6.51
C PRO A 77 -4.02 2.68 7.58
N GLN A 78 -3.25 1.67 7.16
CA GLN A 78 -2.57 0.76 8.09
C GLN A 78 -1.51 1.49 8.94
N GLU A 79 -0.76 2.40 8.33
CA GLU A 79 0.18 3.29 9.03
C GLU A 79 -0.45 4.65 9.27
N ALA A 80 -0.30 5.19 10.49
CA ALA A 80 -0.78 6.52 10.84
C ALA A 80 0.17 7.61 10.33
N PHE A 81 0.25 7.80 9.00
CA PHE A 81 1.19 8.72 8.36
C PHE A 81 1.10 10.17 8.85
N THR A 82 -0.09 10.63 9.23
CA THR A 82 -0.29 11.97 9.81
C THR A 82 0.36 12.15 11.19
N LEU A 83 0.72 11.05 11.86
CA LEU A 83 1.46 11.04 13.12
C LEU A 83 2.93 10.65 12.93
N SER A 84 3.24 9.76 11.99
CA SER A 84 4.62 9.28 11.77
C SER A 84 5.47 10.21 10.91
N MET A 85 4.86 11.04 10.05
CA MET A 85 5.57 11.95 9.15
C MET A 85 5.70 13.36 9.72
N THR A 86 6.90 13.94 9.56
CA THR A 86 7.11 15.35 9.88
C THR A 86 6.52 16.25 8.79
N ARG A 87 6.14 17.48 9.14
CA ARG A 87 5.68 18.47 8.15
C ARG A 87 6.76 18.83 7.14
N ASP A 88 8.04 18.77 7.53
CA ASP A 88 9.18 18.97 6.61
C ASP A 88 9.22 17.89 5.54
N THR A 89 9.07 16.62 5.93
CA THR A 89 9.00 15.48 5.01
C THR A 89 7.81 15.62 4.06
N VAL A 90 6.64 15.99 4.58
CA VAL A 90 5.43 16.19 3.75
C VAL A 90 5.60 17.35 2.77
N ARG A 91 6.29 18.43 3.15
CA ARG A 91 6.61 19.53 2.23
C ARG A 91 7.52 19.10 1.09
N ALA A 92 8.44 18.17 1.33
CA ALA A 92 9.43 17.75 0.33
C ALA A 92 8.88 16.83 -0.77
N VAL A 93 7.75 16.15 -0.53
CA VAL A 93 7.17 15.21 -1.50
C VAL A 93 6.19 15.90 -2.45
N SER A 94 5.87 15.22 -3.57
CA SER A 94 4.95 15.73 -4.58
C SER A 94 3.53 15.90 -4.04
N GLU A 95 2.74 16.72 -4.73
CA GLU A 95 1.37 17.01 -4.38
C GLU A 95 0.49 15.74 -4.27
N ASP A 96 0.67 14.77 -5.18
CA ASP A 96 -0.03 13.49 -5.11
C ASP A 96 0.34 12.68 -3.86
N ILE A 97 1.61 12.67 -3.46
CA ILE A 97 2.06 11.97 -2.25
C ILE A 97 1.49 12.67 -1.01
N ARG A 98 1.48 14.01 -0.97
CA ARG A 98 0.86 14.77 0.14
C ARG A 98 -0.61 14.37 0.32
N ARG A 99 -1.36 14.27 -0.79
CA ARG A 99 -2.75 13.79 -0.75
C ARG A 99 -2.85 12.37 -0.19
N MET A 100 -1.98 11.46 -0.60
CA MET A 100 -1.95 10.08 -0.07
C MET A 100 -1.51 9.99 1.39
N LEU A 101 -0.71 10.93 1.88
CA LEU A 101 -0.33 11.07 3.30
C LEU A 101 -1.44 11.70 4.16
N GLY A 102 -2.60 12.02 3.58
CA GLY A 102 -3.75 12.57 4.30
C GLY A 102 -3.83 14.11 4.30
N TYR A 103 -2.97 14.81 3.56
CA TYR A 103 -3.04 16.28 3.41
C TYR A 103 -4.03 16.68 2.30
N SER A 104 -5.25 16.17 2.37
CA SER A 104 -6.33 16.47 1.44
C SER A 104 -7.69 16.25 2.09
N ILE A 105 -8.73 16.86 1.50
CA ILE A 105 -10.12 16.59 1.85
C ILE A 105 -10.69 15.57 0.88
N HIS A 106 -11.44 14.59 1.40
CA HIS A 106 -12.41 13.83 0.62
C HIS A 106 -13.83 14.37 0.91
N PRO A 107 -14.55 14.88 -0.11
CA PRO A 107 -15.88 15.44 0.11
C PRO A 107 -16.86 14.41 0.70
N PRO A 108 -17.81 14.86 1.54
CA PRO A 108 -18.02 16.24 1.95
C PRO A 108 -17.20 16.68 3.19
N PHE A 109 -16.86 15.76 4.11
CA PHE A 109 -16.39 16.13 5.46
C PHE A 109 -15.24 15.26 6.01
N ILE A 110 -14.38 14.71 5.15
CA ILE A 110 -13.31 13.79 5.58
C ILE A 110 -11.93 14.42 5.34
N GLY A 111 -11.04 14.31 6.34
CA GLY A 111 -9.63 14.74 6.24
C GLY A 111 -9.36 16.19 6.65
N GLN A 112 -10.31 16.88 7.29
CA GLN A 112 -10.13 18.24 7.79
C GLN A 112 -9.28 18.28 9.08
N VAL A 113 -8.59 19.40 9.30
CA VAL A 113 -7.97 19.73 10.60
C VAL A 113 -8.51 21.08 11.05
N ASP A 114 -9.18 21.10 12.20
CA ASP A 114 -9.94 22.23 12.74
C ASP A 114 -10.96 22.77 11.73
N GLY A 115 -11.69 21.88 11.05
CA GLY A 115 -12.70 22.24 10.04
C GLY A 115 -12.13 22.78 8.71
N MET A 116 -10.81 22.86 8.57
CA MET A 116 -10.14 23.48 7.43
C MET A 116 -9.29 22.49 6.63
N HIS A 117 -8.87 22.89 5.42
CA HIS A 117 -8.02 22.07 4.57
C HIS A 117 -6.64 21.84 5.22
N PRO A 118 -6.17 20.59 5.38
CA PRO A 118 -4.95 20.27 6.15
C PRO A 118 -3.66 20.84 5.54
N LYS A 119 -3.62 21.08 4.22
CA LYS A 119 -2.48 21.73 3.55
C LYS A 119 -2.07 23.07 4.14
N ARG A 120 -2.98 23.82 4.77
CA ARG A 120 -2.64 25.08 5.45
C ARG A 120 -1.47 24.88 6.42
N LEU A 121 -1.39 23.71 7.07
CA LEU A 121 -0.35 23.36 8.04
C LEU A 121 1.05 23.20 7.44
N LEU A 122 1.16 23.20 6.10
CA LEU A 122 2.42 23.13 5.39
C LEU A 122 2.96 24.53 5.03
N GLU A 123 2.13 25.57 5.12
CA GLU A 123 2.53 26.95 4.84
C GLU A 123 3.40 27.51 5.98
N PRO A 124 4.32 28.45 5.70
CA PRO A 124 5.06 29.13 6.75
C PRO A 124 4.15 30.07 7.58
N GLY A 125 4.43 30.20 8.87
CA GLY A 125 3.79 31.19 9.76
C GLY A 125 2.67 30.63 10.64
N PRO A 126 2.04 31.50 11.45
CA PRO A 126 0.95 31.08 12.34
C PRO A 126 -0.29 30.70 11.52
N HIS A 127 -0.93 29.60 11.88
CA HIS A 127 -2.19 29.18 11.30
C HIS A 127 -3.35 29.65 12.19
N PRO A 128 -4.38 30.30 11.64
CA PRO A 128 -5.57 30.64 12.42
C PRO A 128 -6.19 29.35 12.98
N ILE A 129 -6.61 29.42 14.24
CA ILE A 129 -7.39 28.37 14.94
C ILE A 129 -8.82 28.42 14.42
#